data_AF-A0AAV4HTN9-F1
#
_entry.id   AF-A0AAV4HTN9-F1
#
_cell.length_a   1.000
_cell.length_b   1.000
_cell.length_c   1.000
_cell.angle_alpha   90.00
_cell.angle_beta   90.00
_cell.angle_gamma   90.00
#
_symmetry.space_group_name_H-M   'P 1'
#
loop_
_entity.id
_entity.type
_entity.pdbx_description
1 polymer ?
#
loop_
_entity_poly.entity_id
_entity_poly.type
_entity_poly.pdbx_seq_one_letter_code
_entity_poly.pdbx_strand_id
1 'polypeptide(L)'
;MATGLEFTEEDGVPSTTVRIQMKSRLVLEDVKLEIHCPWPLSSNQSDFVIPSLDPNTPSETFVAVFQRFAGLPAHMYIQISATYTSASGGRRVTTARANLPTKLVIKPVFPVKTAVHKLTVDTNRPPASLNDLFPDLLGENAGGQGAALGFQYFGGGPIVTVLASKTSQRYRIQCDRLEAIWLPMRELVARLNGHFRKGSAHSDFRVSFDGSLPLQEYFELVDTHFEFRTGSNSCRELLGQRASQFRTIQKRLLTRFKDKTPAPLQNLDTLLEGTYRQILALADAVDENSTAEMVSANNLSAGTYLLNLLLKLWVDMAEEEFKVLETTLSPVVNASEEQQNQIYIISLSFTHTKVAIVCDSK
;
A
#
# COMPACT_ATOMS: atom_id res chain seq x y z
N MET A 1 47.38 13.99 5.22
CA MET A 1 46.95 12.84 4.40
C MET A 1 45.56 12.45 4.86
N ALA A 2 44.52 12.95 4.20
CA ALA A 2 43.15 12.55 4.47
C ALA A 2 42.84 11.38 3.54
N THR A 3 42.81 10.18 4.10
CA THR A 3 42.35 8.97 3.41
C THR A 3 40.87 9.14 3.10
N GLY A 4 40.53 9.14 1.81
CA GLY A 4 39.15 9.17 1.35
C GLY A 4 38.38 7.99 1.92
N LEU A 5 37.36 8.30 2.72
CA LEU A 5 36.27 7.38 2.96
C LEU A 5 35.54 7.24 1.62
N GLU A 6 35.77 6.12 0.94
CA GLU A 6 34.89 5.66 -0.12
C GLU A 6 33.51 5.42 0.51
N PHE A 7 32.60 6.37 0.31
CA PHE A 7 31.19 6.09 0.49
C PHE A 7 30.82 5.11 -0.61
N THR A 8 30.60 3.84 -0.26
CA THR A 8 29.89 2.91 -1.15
C THR A 8 28.55 3.55 -1.47
N GLU A 9 28.34 3.89 -2.74
CA GLU A 9 27.08 4.43 -3.24
C GLU A 9 25.94 3.54 -2.75
N GLU A 10 25.07 4.08 -1.90
CA GLU A 10 23.78 3.45 -1.64
C GLU A 10 23.08 3.31 -2.99
N ASP A 11 22.71 2.07 -3.37
CA ASP A 11 21.92 1.75 -4.57
C ASP A 11 20.93 2.89 -4.87
N GLY A 12 21.17 3.62 -5.97
CA GLY A 12 20.35 4.78 -6.32
C GLY A 12 18.86 4.43 -6.29
N VAL A 13 18.06 5.22 -5.58
CA VAL A 13 16.62 4.95 -5.42
C VAL A 13 15.98 4.92 -6.81
N PRO A 14 15.38 3.78 -7.22
CA PRO A 14 14.85 3.64 -8.56
C PRO A 14 13.69 4.61 -8.77
N SER A 15 13.66 5.23 -9.96
CA SER A 15 12.58 6.10 -10.39
C SER A 15 12.05 5.69 -11.77
N THR A 16 10.78 5.99 -12.03
CA THR A 16 10.15 5.79 -13.33
C THR A 16 9.37 7.02 -13.72
N THR A 17 9.51 7.45 -14.96
CA THR A 17 8.72 8.56 -15.49
C THR A 17 7.45 8.03 -16.12
N VAL A 18 6.30 8.47 -15.61
CA VAL A 18 4.98 8.19 -16.16
C VAL A 18 4.56 9.36 -17.04
N ARG A 19 4.22 9.06 -18.29
CA ARG A 19 3.64 10.03 -19.23
C ARG A 19 2.12 9.99 -19.15
N ILE A 20 1.52 11.11 -18.75
CA ILE A 20 0.07 11.29 -18.66
C ILE A 20 -0.36 12.13 -19.85
N GLN A 21 -1.20 11.55 -20.71
CA GLN A 21 -1.76 12.25 -21.86
C GLN A 21 -3.25 12.50 -21.64
N MET A 22 -3.66 13.77 -21.73
CA MET A 22 -5.05 14.17 -21.59
C MET A 22 -5.63 14.58 -22.94
N LYS A 23 -6.81 14.05 -23.24
CA LYS A 23 -7.54 14.32 -24.48
C LYS A 23 -8.96 14.72 -24.13
N SER A 24 -9.46 15.75 -24.79
CA SER A 24 -10.85 16.17 -24.70
C SER A 24 -11.49 16.19 -26.08
N ARG A 25 -12.82 16.07 -26.13
CA ARG A 25 -13.62 16.28 -27.36
C ARG A 25 -14.11 17.72 -27.49
N LEU A 26 -14.10 18.47 -26.39
CA LEU A 26 -14.53 19.86 -26.30
C LEU A 26 -13.43 20.69 -25.64
N VAL A 27 -13.43 22.00 -25.83
CA VAL A 27 -12.55 22.89 -25.07
C VAL A 27 -12.94 22.79 -23.60
N LEU A 28 -11.95 22.52 -22.74
CA LEU A 28 -12.11 22.52 -21.29
C LEU A 28 -11.20 23.59 -20.69
N GLU A 29 -11.71 24.32 -19.71
CA GLU A 29 -10.95 25.33 -18.97
C GLU A 29 -10.70 24.85 -17.54
N ASP A 30 -9.59 25.32 -16.96
CA ASP A 30 -9.19 25.09 -15.57
C ASP A 30 -9.26 23.61 -15.14
N VAL A 31 -8.67 22.73 -15.96
CA VAL A 31 -8.63 21.30 -15.64
C VAL A 31 -7.60 21.06 -14.55
N LYS A 32 -8.06 20.60 -13.38
CA LYS A 32 -7.21 20.20 -12.26
C LYS A 32 -6.89 18.72 -12.35
N LEU A 33 -5.61 18.37 -12.41
CA LEU A 33 -5.12 17.00 -12.37
C LEU A 33 -4.51 16.71 -11.00
N GLU A 34 -4.90 15.60 -10.39
CA GLU A 34 -4.34 15.09 -9.14
C GLU A 34 -3.82 13.67 -9.33
N ILE A 35 -2.66 13.39 -8.74
CA ILE A 35 -1.96 12.12 -8.84
C ILE A 35 -1.74 11.58 -7.44
N HIS A 36 -2.35 10.43 -7.17
CA HIS A 36 -2.21 9.71 -5.92
C HIS A 36 -1.30 8.50 -6.13
N CYS A 37 -0.15 8.51 -5.46
CA CYS A 37 0.76 7.38 -5.41
C CYS A 37 0.42 6.49 -4.20
N PRO A 38 0.57 5.16 -4.32
CA PRO A 38 0.49 4.27 -3.16
C PRO A 38 1.67 4.49 -2.25
N TRP A 39 1.46 4.46 -0.95
CA TRP A 39 2.57 4.30 -0.02
C TRP A 39 3.31 2.96 -0.32
N PRO A 40 4.65 2.91 -0.27
CA PRO A 40 5.61 3.96 0.13
C PRO A 40 6.13 4.82 -1.04
N LEU A 41 5.49 4.76 -2.20
CA LEU A 41 5.86 5.53 -3.39
C LEU A 41 5.35 6.97 -3.31
N SER A 42 6.09 7.87 -3.96
CA SER A 42 5.72 9.27 -4.10
C SER A 42 6.04 9.76 -5.51
N SER A 43 5.44 10.87 -5.89
CA SER A 43 5.74 11.57 -7.14
C SER A 43 6.47 12.87 -6.86
N ASN A 44 7.26 13.33 -7.83
CA ASN A 44 7.89 14.65 -7.77
C ASN A 44 6.86 15.80 -7.79
N GLN A 45 5.71 15.56 -8.41
CA GLN A 45 4.59 16.50 -8.46
C GLN A 45 3.27 15.74 -8.48
N SER A 46 2.37 16.10 -7.55
CA SER A 46 1.09 15.45 -7.33
C SER A 46 -0.09 16.18 -7.97
N ASP A 47 0.07 17.44 -8.35
CA ASP A 47 -1.01 18.27 -8.86
C ASP A 47 -0.57 19.18 -10.00
N PHE A 48 -1.47 19.34 -10.97
CA PHE A 48 -1.29 20.20 -12.14
C PHE A 48 -2.58 20.96 -12.42
N VAL A 49 -2.43 22.19 -12.90
CA VAL A 49 -3.54 22.96 -13.45
C VAL A 49 -3.25 23.16 -14.94
N ILE A 50 -4.17 22.71 -15.78
CA ILE A 50 -4.12 22.90 -17.23
C ILE A 50 -5.14 24.00 -17.54
N PRO A 51 -4.70 25.23 -17.88
CA PRO A 51 -5.60 26.37 -18.05
C PRO A 51 -6.64 26.16 -19.14
N SER A 52 -6.23 25.54 -20.25
CA SER A 52 -7.11 25.19 -21.35
C SER A 52 -6.65 23.90 -22.01
N LEU A 53 -7.60 23.02 -22.33
CA LEU A 53 -7.37 21.77 -23.04
C LEU A 53 -8.24 21.74 -24.31
N ASP A 54 -7.59 21.96 -25.45
CA ASP A 54 -8.24 21.96 -26.75
C ASP A 54 -8.40 20.55 -27.35
N PRO A 55 -9.46 20.28 -28.13
CA PRO A 55 -9.67 18.96 -28.75
C PRO A 55 -8.56 18.53 -29.71
N ASN A 56 -7.88 19.48 -30.33
CA ASN A 56 -6.88 19.23 -31.37
C ASN A 56 -5.45 19.10 -30.82
N THR A 57 -5.21 19.49 -29.58
CA THR A 57 -3.88 19.48 -28.97
C THR A 57 -3.93 18.80 -27.61
N PRO A 58 -3.56 17.50 -27.52
CA PRO A 58 -3.49 16.81 -26.25
C PRO A 58 -2.44 17.46 -25.34
N SER A 59 -2.77 17.59 -24.06
CA SER A 59 -1.79 17.99 -23.05
C SER A 59 -1.01 16.76 -22.57
N GLU A 60 0.29 16.91 -22.44
CA GLU A 60 1.18 15.87 -21.92
C GLU A 60 1.90 16.36 -20.67
N THR A 61 1.85 15.53 -19.63
CA THR A 61 2.51 15.78 -18.36
C THR A 61 3.37 14.57 -18.01
N PHE A 62 4.57 14.83 -17.50
CA PHE A 62 5.53 13.79 -17.12
C PHE A 62 5.76 13.84 -15.62
N VAL A 63 5.61 12.69 -14.96
CA VAL A 63 5.73 12.59 -13.51
C VAL A 63 6.70 11.48 -13.15
N ALA A 64 7.73 11.82 -12.37
CA ALA A 64 8.67 10.86 -11.85
C ALA A 64 8.09 10.26 -10.55
N VAL A 65 7.97 8.94 -10.53
CA VAL A 65 7.53 8.15 -9.37
C VAL A 65 8.73 7.38 -8.82
N PHE A 66 8.93 7.47 -7.51
CA PHE A 66 10.07 6.86 -6.80
C PHE A 66 9.65 6.40 -5.41
N GLN A 67 10.45 5.53 -4.80
CA GLN A 67 10.21 5.10 -3.43
C GLN A 67 10.69 6.17 -2.45
N ARG A 68 9.77 6.68 -1.61
CA ARG A 68 10.09 7.72 -0.63
C ARG A 68 10.34 7.17 0.77
N PHE A 69 9.62 6.10 1.13
CA PHE A 69 9.69 5.51 2.46
C PHE A 69 10.14 4.04 2.39
N ALA A 70 10.70 3.53 3.49
CA ALA A 70 10.90 2.09 3.65
C ALA A 70 9.54 1.44 3.91
N GLY A 71 9.20 0.40 3.16
CA GLY A 71 7.87 -0.20 3.23
C GLY A 71 7.55 -1.14 2.08
N LEU A 72 6.44 -1.83 2.23
CA LEU A 72 5.86 -2.71 1.21
C LEU A 72 4.74 -1.92 0.53
N PRO A 73 4.59 -1.87 -0.81
CA PRO A 73 3.38 -1.31 -1.41
C PRO A 73 2.24 -2.33 -1.39
N ALA A 74 1.02 -1.91 -1.00
CA ALA A 74 -0.16 -2.74 -1.17
C ALA A 74 -0.54 -2.95 -2.65
N HIS A 75 -0.25 -1.98 -3.52
CA HIS A 75 -0.46 -2.11 -4.96
C HIS A 75 0.52 -1.25 -5.78
N MET A 76 0.73 -1.63 -7.04
CA MET A 76 1.68 -0.97 -7.96
C MET A 76 0.98 -0.24 -9.10
N TYR A 77 0.14 0.74 -8.78
CA TYR A 77 -0.40 1.69 -9.77
C TYR A 77 -0.56 3.07 -9.12
N ILE A 78 -0.42 4.13 -9.91
CA ILE A 78 -0.87 5.47 -9.52
C ILE A 78 -2.32 5.65 -9.94
N GLN A 79 -3.09 6.40 -9.14
CA GLN A 79 -4.42 6.86 -9.50
C GLN A 79 -4.34 8.32 -9.95
N ILE A 80 -4.89 8.61 -11.12
CA ILE A 80 -4.88 9.92 -11.76
C ILE A 80 -6.32 10.39 -11.81
N SER A 81 -6.61 11.56 -11.24
CA SER A 81 -7.95 12.16 -11.17
C SER A 81 -7.93 13.51 -11.85
N ALA A 82 -8.74 13.69 -12.89
CA ALA A 82 -8.93 14.97 -13.55
C ALA A 82 -10.30 15.55 -13.20
N THR A 83 -10.32 16.76 -12.64
CA THR A 83 -11.54 17.52 -12.32
C THR A 83 -11.66 18.70 -13.26
N TYR A 84 -12.82 18.85 -13.88
CA TYR A 84 -13.07 19.92 -14.87
C TYR A 84 -14.55 20.32 -14.88
N THR A 85 -14.84 21.50 -15.42
CA THR A 85 -16.21 21.94 -15.68
C THR A 85 -16.61 21.55 -17.09
N SER A 86 -17.72 20.82 -17.22
CA SER A 86 -18.27 20.46 -18.53
C SER A 86 -18.99 21.64 -19.19
N ALA A 87 -19.21 21.58 -20.51
CA ALA A 87 -19.93 22.61 -21.26
C ALA A 87 -21.36 22.90 -20.74
N SER A 88 -21.96 21.96 -20.00
CA SER A 88 -23.26 22.16 -19.33
C SER A 88 -23.15 22.84 -17.95
N GLY A 89 -21.98 23.37 -17.59
CA GLY A 89 -21.70 24.04 -16.32
C GLY A 89 -21.48 23.11 -15.11
N GLY A 90 -21.68 21.80 -15.27
CA GLY A 90 -21.49 20.83 -14.18
C GLY A 90 -20.03 20.43 -13.99
N ARG A 91 -19.56 20.36 -12.73
CA ARG A 91 -18.26 19.76 -12.38
C ARG A 91 -18.28 18.26 -12.66
N ARG A 92 -17.22 17.77 -13.29
CA ARG A 92 -17.02 16.34 -13.60
C ARG A 92 -15.65 15.90 -13.13
N VAL A 93 -15.56 14.62 -12.80
CA VAL A 93 -14.30 13.95 -12.47
C VAL A 93 -14.12 12.77 -13.41
N THR A 94 -12.91 12.56 -13.88
CA THR A 94 -12.52 11.37 -14.64
C THR A 94 -11.27 10.79 -14.01
N THR A 95 -11.25 9.47 -13.82
CA THR A 95 -10.14 8.78 -13.18
C THR A 95 -9.49 7.79 -14.14
N ALA A 96 -8.19 7.60 -13.98
CA ALA A 96 -7.39 6.62 -14.70
C ALA A 96 -6.37 5.98 -13.75
N ARG A 97 -5.88 4.80 -14.10
CA ARG A 97 -4.79 4.12 -13.38
C ARG A 97 -3.64 3.85 -14.33
N ALA A 98 -2.41 4.04 -13.85
CA ALA A 98 -1.21 3.64 -14.58
C ALA A 98 -0.39 2.68 -13.71
N ASN A 99 -0.16 1.47 -14.23
CA ASN A 99 0.63 0.45 -13.54
C ASN A 99 2.10 0.86 -13.47
N LEU A 100 2.72 0.56 -12.34
CA LEU A 100 4.11 0.84 -12.05
C LEU A 100 4.94 -0.45 -12.08
N PRO A 101 6.20 -0.38 -12.54
CA PRO A 101 7.06 -1.56 -12.58
C PRO A 101 7.54 -1.94 -11.18
N THR A 102 7.54 -3.24 -10.89
CA THR A 102 7.87 -3.80 -9.56
C THR A 102 9.30 -3.51 -9.11
N LYS A 103 10.22 -3.29 -10.07
CA LYS A 103 11.61 -2.89 -9.82
C LYS A 103 11.76 -1.55 -9.08
N LEU A 104 10.68 -0.77 -8.94
CA LEU A 104 10.67 0.44 -8.10
C LEU A 104 10.73 0.15 -6.62
N VAL A 105 10.30 -1.05 -6.19
CA VAL A 105 10.20 -1.41 -4.77
C VAL A 105 10.96 -2.67 -4.40
N ILE A 106 11.38 -3.46 -5.40
CA ILE A 106 12.12 -4.71 -5.21
C ILE A 106 13.39 -4.69 -6.05
N LYS A 107 14.47 -5.21 -5.48
CA LYS A 107 15.71 -5.55 -6.18
C LYS A 107 16.01 -7.05 -6.14
N PRO A 108 16.67 -7.60 -7.16
CA PRO A 108 17.11 -8.99 -7.15
C PRO A 108 18.24 -9.20 -6.15
N VAL A 109 18.17 -10.30 -5.40
CA VAL A 109 19.20 -10.76 -4.46
C VAL A 109 19.32 -12.29 -4.51
N PHE A 110 20.31 -12.87 -3.84
CA PHE A 110 20.37 -14.31 -3.69
C PHE A 110 19.16 -14.86 -2.91
N PRO A 111 18.59 -16.01 -3.32
CA PRO A 111 17.45 -16.62 -2.66
C PRO A 111 17.81 -17.13 -1.25
N VAL A 112 16.90 -16.95 -0.31
CA VAL A 112 17.01 -17.44 1.07
C VAL A 112 16.32 -18.80 1.17
N LYS A 113 17.02 -19.80 1.72
CA LYS A 113 16.56 -21.20 1.73
C LYS A 113 15.41 -21.47 2.70
N THR A 114 15.39 -20.78 3.83
CA THR A 114 14.44 -20.99 4.92
C THR A 114 13.59 -19.75 5.11
N ALA A 115 12.29 -19.94 5.33
CA ALA A 115 11.39 -18.86 5.72
C ALA A 115 10.23 -19.42 6.55
N VAL A 116 9.60 -18.56 7.35
CA VAL A 116 8.43 -18.90 8.17
C VAL A 116 7.22 -19.23 7.30
N HIS A 117 6.82 -18.32 6.41
CA HIS A 117 5.63 -18.49 5.58
C HIS A 117 5.99 -19.04 4.21
N LYS A 118 5.22 -20.04 3.76
CA LYS A 118 5.43 -20.73 2.47
C LYS A 118 4.10 -20.94 1.79
N LEU A 119 3.93 -20.31 0.63
CA LEU A 119 2.75 -20.49 -0.21
C LEU A 119 3.16 -21.15 -1.52
N THR A 120 2.43 -22.17 -1.93
CA THR A 120 2.70 -22.91 -3.18
C THR A 120 1.50 -22.81 -4.09
N VAL A 121 1.72 -22.37 -5.32
CA VAL A 121 0.72 -22.40 -6.39
C VAL A 121 1.08 -23.50 -7.38
N ASP A 122 0.05 -24.16 -7.88
CA ASP A 122 0.10 -25.21 -8.88
C ASP A 122 -0.29 -24.64 -10.24
N THR A 123 0.21 -25.25 -11.29
CA THR A 123 -0.16 -24.95 -12.68
C THR A 123 -0.51 -26.25 -13.38
N ASN A 124 -1.24 -26.18 -14.50
CA ASN A 124 -1.53 -27.34 -15.35
C ASN A 124 -0.56 -27.50 -16.53
N ARG A 125 0.59 -26.82 -16.49
CA ARG A 125 1.63 -26.84 -17.53
C ARG A 125 3.00 -27.12 -16.91
N PRO A 126 3.97 -27.64 -17.69
CA PRO A 126 5.33 -27.77 -17.22
C PRO A 126 5.89 -26.44 -16.70
N PRO A 127 6.72 -26.46 -15.65
CA PRO A 127 7.27 -25.26 -15.04
C PRO A 127 8.14 -24.48 -16.04
N ALA A 128 7.76 -23.23 -16.34
CA ALA A 128 8.60 -22.24 -16.99
C ALA A 128 9.75 -21.79 -16.09
N SER A 129 10.90 -21.50 -16.70
CA SER A 129 12.08 -20.95 -16.02
C SER A 129 11.77 -19.60 -15.40
N LEU A 130 12.20 -19.39 -14.15
CA LEU A 130 12.06 -18.09 -13.50
C LEU A 130 12.86 -17.00 -14.22
N ASN A 131 13.94 -17.36 -14.94
CA ASN A 131 14.72 -16.40 -15.70
C ASN A 131 13.90 -15.81 -16.86
N ASP A 132 13.04 -16.62 -17.48
CA ASP A 132 12.19 -16.20 -18.60
C ASP A 132 10.97 -15.41 -18.10
N LEU A 133 10.49 -15.73 -16.90
CA LEU A 133 9.39 -15.01 -16.26
C LEU A 133 9.83 -13.65 -15.72
N PHE A 134 11.04 -13.53 -15.19
CA PHE A 134 11.57 -12.33 -14.52
C PHE A 134 12.86 -11.79 -15.14
N PRO A 135 12.91 -11.54 -16.47
CA PRO A 135 14.14 -11.12 -17.15
C PRO A 135 14.66 -9.76 -16.65
N ASP A 136 13.78 -8.91 -16.13
CA ASP A 136 14.08 -7.60 -15.56
C ASP A 136 14.55 -7.64 -14.09
N LEU A 137 14.46 -8.80 -13.43
CA LEU A 137 14.77 -8.98 -12.01
C LEU A 137 15.70 -10.19 -11.77
N LEU A 138 16.70 -10.37 -12.63
CA LEU A 138 17.72 -11.43 -12.46
C LEU A 138 18.86 -10.99 -11.54
N GLY A 139 19.37 -9.77 -11.75
CA GLY A 139 20.52 -9.23 -11.02
C GLY A 139 21.71 -10.19 -11.03
N GLU A 140 22.29 -10.43 -9.85
CA GLU A 140 23.41 -11.36 -9.66
C GLU A 140 23.05 -12.83 -9.93
N ASN A 141 21.76 -13.18 -9.99
CA ASN A 141 21.32 -14.52 -10.36
C ASN A 141 21.32 -14.74 -11.89
N ALA A 142 21.67 -13.72 -12.69
CA ALA A 142 21.74 -13.84 -14.14
C ALA A 142 22.69 -14.99 -14.55
N GLY A 143 22.24 -15.83 -15.49
CA GLY A 143 22.99 -17.02 -15.94
C GLY A 143 22.85 -18.25 -15.04
N GLY A 144 22.12 -18.16 -13.92
CA GLY A 144 21.77 -19.31 -13.09
C GLY A 144 20.76 -20.25 -13.75
N GLN A 145 20.51 -21.40 -13.14
CA GLN A 145 19.61 -22.45 -13.68
C GLN A 145 18.12 -22.07 -13.75
N GLY A 146 17.72 -20.86 -13.31
CA GLY A 146 16.33 -20.39 -13.38
C GLY A 146 15.34 -21.10 -12.47
N ALA A 147 15.83 -21.84 -11.46
CA ALA A 147 14.99 -22.60 -10.52
C ALA A 147 14.66 -21.82 -9.23
N ALA A 148 15.42 -20.77 -8.90
CA ALA A 148 15.22 -19.97 -7.71
C ALA A 148 15.61 -18.51 -7.98
N LEU A 149 14.79 -17.57 -7.49
CA LEU A 149 15.09 -16.14 -7.48
C LEU A 149 14.80 -15.55 -6.09
N GLY A 150 15.64 -14.61 -5.66
CA GLY A 150 15.45 -13.83 -4.45
C GLY A 150 15.08 -12.38 -4.79
N PHE A 151 14.13 -11.83 -4.06
CA PHE A 151 13.60 -10.48 -4.25
C PHE A 151 13.61 -9.74 -2.91
N GLN A 152 14.41 -8.69 -2.78
CA GLN A 152 14.47 -7.87 -1.57
C GLN A 152 13.74 -6.55 -1.78
N TYR A 153 12.87 -6.17 -0.86
CA TYR A 153 12.30 -4.82 -0.86
C TYR A 153 13.37 -3.77 -0.46
N PHE A 154 13.39 -2.62 -1.12
CA PHE A 154 14.34 -1.55 -0.77
C PHE A 154 14.15 -1.05 0.67
N GLY A 155 15.19 -0.40 1.21
CA GLY A 155 15.20 0.09 2.59
C GLY A 155 15.44 -1.00 3.64
N GLY A 156 16.19 -2.05 3.28
CA GLY A 156 16.47 -3.18 4.17
C GLY A 156 15.24 -4.07 4.43
N GLY A 157 14.27 -4.06 3.51
CA GLY A 157 13.04 -4.82 3.63
C GLY A 157 13.22 -6.34 3.54
N PRO A 158 12.14 -7.10 3.73
CA PRO A 158 12.18 -8.56 3.74
C PRO A 158 12.61 -9.13 2.39
N ILE A 159 13.22 -10.31 2.42
CA ILE A 159 13.59 -11.07 1.23
C ILE A 159 12.50 -12.12 0.96
N VAL A 160 11.95 -12.09 -0.24
CA VAL A 160 11.01 -13.09 -0.75
C VAL A 160 11.75 -13.99 -1.73
N THR A 161 11.64 -15.30 -1.52
CA THR A 161 12.25 -16.29 -2.41
C THR A 161 11.18 -16.99 -3.22
N VAL A 162 11.37 -17.03 -4.54
CA VAL A 162 10.52 -17.75 -5.49
C VAL A 162 11.27 -18.96 -5.99
N LEU A 163 10.66 -20.14 -5.89
CA LEU A 163 11.20 -21.42 -6.28
C LEU A 163 10.30 -22.04 -7.35
N ALA A 164 10.87 -22.38 -8.50
CA ALA A 164 10.22 -23.21 -9.51
C ALA A 164 10.69 -24.65 -9.32
N SER A 165 9.75 -25.58 -9.09
CA SER A 165 10.09 -26.99 -9.09
C SER A 165 10.45 -27.43 -10.50
N LYS A 166 11.53 -28.22 -10.67
CA LYS A 166 11.90 -28.76 -11.98
C LYS A 166 11.07 -29.98 -12.40
N THR A 167 10.57 -30.71 -11.40
CA THR A 167 9.92 -32.01 -11.59
C THR A 167 8.42 -31.97 -11.32
N SER A 168 7.91 -30.86 -10.79
CA SER A 168 6.48 -30.64 -10.58
C SER A 168 6.03 -29.31 -11.16
N GLN A 169 4.72 -29.18 -11.41
CA GLN A 169 4.10 -27.99 -12.01
C GLN A 169 3.86 -26.90 -10.95
N ARG A 170 4.78 -26.76 -9.99
CA ARG A 170 4.62 -26.01 -8.74
C ARG A 170 5.62 -24.89 -8.62
N TYR A 171 5.11 -23.76 -8.13
CA TYR A 171 5.90 -22.60 -7.73
C TYR A 171 5.67 -22.30 -6.26
N ARG A 172 6.75 -22.25 -5.48
CA ARG A 172 6.71 -21.90 -4.07
C ARG A 172 7.26 -20.50 -3.87
N ILE A 173 6.54 -19.68 -3.15
CA ILE A 173 6.96 -18.36 -2.70
C ILE A 173 7.09 -18.43 -1.17
N GLN A 174 8.20 -17.93 -0.64
CA GLN A 174 8.48 -18.00 0.79
C GLN A 174 9.12 -16.72 1.32
N CYS A 175 8.71 -16.31 2.53
CA CYS A 175 9.19 -15.12 3.22
C CYS A 175 8.89 -15.24 4.73
N ASP A 176 9.62 -14.48 5.56
CA ASP A 176 9.38 -14.40 7.00
C ASP A 176 8.21 -13.47 7.36
N ARG A 177 7.68 -12.71 6.39
CA ARG A 177 6.50 -11.86 6.53
C ARG A 177 5.45 -12.25 5.49
N LEU A 178 4.22 -12.53 5.91
CA LEU A 178 3.15 -12.99 5.02
C LEU A 178 2.81 -11.92 3.96
N GLU A 179 2.59 -10.69 4.39
CA GLU A 179 2.20 -9.55 3.57
C GLU A 179 3.23 -9.23 2.46
N ALA A 180 4.51 -9.58 2.68
CA ALA A 180 5.57 -9.39 1.70
C ALA A 180 5.45 -10.35 0.50
N ILE A 181 4.76 -11.49 0.65
CA ILE A 181 4.54 -12.48 -0.42
C ILE A 181 3.59 -11.94 -1.50
N TRP A 182 2.70 -11.01 -1.14
CA TRP A 182 1.66 -10.48 -2.03
C TRP A 182 2.19 -10.08 -3.41
N LEU A 183 3.14 -9.14 -3.45
CA LEU A 183 3.58 -8.54 -4.69
C LEU A 183 4.31 -9.54 -5.61
N PRO A 184 5.29 -10.34 -5.13
CA PRO A 184 5.88 -11.41 -5.94
C PRO A 184 4.90 -12.48 -6.39
N MET A 185 3.93 -12.86 -5.55
CA MET A 185 2.88 -13.82 -5.93
C MET A 185 2.02 -13.28 -7.08
N ARG A 186 1.56 -12.03 -6.96
CA ARG A 186 0.79 -11.35 -8.01
C ARG A 186 1.56 -11.27 -9.32
N GLU A 187 2.83 -10.87 -9.27
CA GLU A 187 3.70 -10.80 -10.45
C GLU A 187 3.92 -12.17 -11.07
N LEU A 188 4.17 -13.21 -10.27
CA LEU A 188 4.34 -14.56 -10.76
C LEU A 188 3.08 -15.03 -11.51
N VAL A 189 1.90 -14.89 -10.91
CA VAL A 189 0.63 -15.28 -11.54
C VAL A 189 0.39 -14.50 -12.83
N ALA A 190 0.63 -13.18 -12.84
CA ALA A 190 0.48 -12.35 -14.03
C ALA A 190 1.45 -12.75 -15.15
N ARG A 191 2.73 -12.97 -14.82
CA ARG A 191 3.78 -13.36 -15.78
C ARG A 191 3.58 -14.77 -16.31
N LEU A 192 3.12 -15.72 -15.49
CA LEU A 192 2.74 -17.07 -15.93
C LEU A 192 1.58 -17.02 -16.92
N ASN A 193 0.52 -16.29 -16.60
CA ASN A 193 -0.60 -16.08 -17.53
C ASN A 193 -0.12 -15.44 -18.83
N GLY A 194 0.72 -14.40 -18.75
CA GLY A 194 1.32 -13.77 -19.91
C GLY A 194 2.21 -14.70 -20.73
N HIS A 195 2.94 -15.62 -20.10
CA HIS A 195 3.82 -16.57 -20.77
C HIS A 195 3.05 -17.67 -21.49
N PHE A 196 2.10 -18.33 -20.82
CA PHE A 196 1.39 -19.49 -21.36
C PHE A 196 0.14 -19.18 -22.19
N ARG A 197 -0.37 -17.94 -22.12
CA ARG A 197 -1.48 -17.48 -22.97
C ARG A 197 -1.03 -16.73 -24.22
N LYS A 198 0.27 -16.40 -24.33
CA LYS A 198 0.85 -15.88 -25.59
C LYS A 198 0.74 -16.94 -26.69
N GLY A 199 -0.14 -16.70 -27.66
CA GLY A 199 -0.26 -17.51 -28.87
C GLY A 199 -1.57 -18.30 -29.04
N SER A 200 -2.49 -18.29 -28.06
CA SER A 200 -3.84 -18.83 -28.26
C SER A 200 -4.85 -18.16 -27.32
N ALA A 201 -5.90 -17.57 -27.90
CA ALA A 201 -7.04 -17.03 -27.16
C ALA A 201 -7.86 -18.12 -26.42
N HIS A 202 -7.55 -19.39 -26.66
CA HIS A 202 -8.20 -20.57 -26.06
C HIS A 202 -7.20 -21.44 -25.29
N SER A 203 -6.19 -20.81 -24.68
CA SER A 203 -5.29 -21.51 -23.75
C SER A 203 -6.07 -21.92 -22.49
N ASP A 204 -6.12 -23.22 -22.23
CA ASP A 204 -6.65 -23.85 -21.01
C ASP A 204 -5.73 -23.67 -19.79
N PHE A 205 -4.72 -22.78 -19.88
CA PHE A 205 -3.78 -22.52 -18.80
C PHE A 205 -4.49 -22.01 -17.54
N ARG A 206 -4.23 -22.71 -16.43
CA ARG A 206 -4.75 -22.41 -15.10
C ARG A 206 -3.63 -22.41 -14.07
N VAL A 207 -3.73 -21.47 -13.14
CA VAL A 207 -2.97 -21.46 -11.89
C VAL A 207 -3.97 -21.75 -10.77
N SER A 208 -3.62 -22.67 -9.86
CA SER A 208 -4.46 -23.05 -8.72
C SER A 208 -3.69 -22.95 -7.42
N PHE A 209 -4.43 -22.84 -6.32
CA PHE A 209 -3.87 -22.88 -4.98
C PHE A 209 -4.60 -23.95 -4.18
N ASP A 210 -3.92 -25.05 -3.84
CA ASP A 210 -4.49 -26.17 -3.10
C ASP A 210 -4.03 -26.21 -1.62
N GLY A 211 -3.33 -25.17 -1.18
CA GLY A 211 -2.85 -25.04 0.19
C GLY A 211 -3.94 -24.59 1.18
N SER A 212 -3.64 -24.67 2.47
CA SER A 212 -4.45 -24.02 3.49
C SER A 212 -4.32 -22.50 3.39
N LEU A 213 -5.44 -21.78 3.44
CA LEU A 213 -5.44 -20.32 3.51
C LEU A 213 -4.74 -19.87 4.82
N PRO A 214 -3.83 -18.89 4.78
CA PRO A 214 -3.10 -18.39 5.95
C PRO A 214 -3.97 -17.46 6.80
N LEU A 215 -5.08 -17.99 7.33
CA LEU A 215 -6.08 -17.20 8.05
C LEU A 215 -5.58 -16.73 9.40
N GLN A 216 -4.77 -17.54 10.09
CA GLN A 216 -4.21 -17.18 11.38
C GLN A 216 -3.32 -15.94 11.25
N GLU A 217 -2.34 -16.01 10.35
CA GLU A 217 -1.41 -14.92 10.07
C GLU A 217 -2.13 -13.68 9.51
N TYR A 218 -3.19 -13.87 8.73
CA TYR A 218 -4.03 -12.77 8.29
C TYR A 218 -4.73 -12.08 9.47
N PHE A 219 -5.28 -12.83 10.43
CA PHE A 219 -5.89 -12.23 11.62
C PHE A 219 -4.87 -11.53 12.52
N GLU A 220 -3.64 -12.01 12.60
CA GLU A 220 -2.55 -11.30 13.28
C GLU A 220 -2.29 -9.91 12.68
N LEU A 221 -2.38 -9.75 11.34
CA LEU A 221 -2.32 -8.44 10.69
C LEU A 221 -3.52 -7.54 11.05
N VAL A 222 -4.72 -8.13 11.15
CA VAL A 222 -5.93 -7.40 11.56
C VAL A 222 -5.80 -6.90 12.99
N ASP A 223 -5.35 -7.76 13.91
CA ASP A 223 -5.15 -7.43 15.32
C ASP A 223 -4.09 -6.35 15.48
N THR A 224 -2.94 -6.48 14.81
CA THR A 224 -1.87 -5.48 14.82
C THR A 224 -2.37 -4.09 14.37
N HIS A 225 -3.11 -4.03 13.27
CA HIS A 225 -3.69 -2.77 12.80
C HIS A 225 -4.73 -2.21 13.78
N PHE A 226 -5.58 -3.08 14.35
CA PHE A 226 -6.57 -2.68 15.34
C PHE A 226 -5.94 -2.12 16.62
N GLU A 227 -4.83 -2.71 17.08
CA GLU A 227 -4.05 -2.24 18.23
C GLU A 227 -3.49 -0.83 17.99
N PHE A 228 -2.79 -0.61 16.86
CA PHE A 228 -2.26 0.72 16.52
C PHE A 228 -3.37 1.76 16.39
N ARG A 229 -4.51 1.40 15.78
CA ARG A 229 -5.67 2.29 15.68
C ARG A 229 -6.25 2.68 17.05
N THR A 230 -6.36 1.71 17.95
CA THR A 230 -6.86 1.94 19.32
C THR A 230 -5.87 2.77 20.15
N GLY A 231 -4.57 2.50 20.00
CA GLY A 231 -3.49 3.31 20.57
C GLY A 231 -3.54 4.77 20.07
N SER A 232 -3.73 4.97 18.75
CA SER A 232 -3.83 6.28 18.09
C SER A 232 -4.92 7.14 18.70
N ASN A 233 -6.11 6.54 18.86
CA ASN A 233 -7.25 7.20 19.46
C ASN A 233 -7.01 7.55 20.93
N SER A 234 -6.37 6.64 21.68
CA SER A 234 -6.07 6.85 23.10
C SER A 234 -5.05 7.96 23.32
N CYS A 235 -3.98 7.99 22.51
CA CYS A 235 -2.97 9.05 22.53
C CYS A 235 -3.57 10.41 22.16
N ARG A 236 -4.41 10.49 21.12
CA ARG A 236 -5.10 11.71 20.71
C ARG A 236 -6.06 12.23 21.78
N GLU A 237 -6.83 11.35 22.42
CA GLU A 237 -7.72 11.74 23.52
C GLU A 237 -6.91 12.34 24.69
N LEU A 238 -5.84 11.67 25.10
CA LEU A 238 -5.00 12.12 26.20
C LEU A 238 -4.30 13.45 25.88
N LEU A 239 -3.82 13.64 24.64
CA LEU A 239 -3.27 14.90 24.15
C LEU A 239 -4.31 16.01 24.22
N GLY A 240 -5.55 15.75 23.79
CA GLY A 240 -6.67 16.69 23.87
C GLY A 240 -6.98 17.10 25.32
N GLN A 241 -6.98 16.14 26.25
CA GLN A 241 -7.17 16.40 27.68
C GLN A 241 -6.04 17.28 28.24
N ARG A 242 -4.77 16.96 27.94
CA ARG A 242 -3.61 17.76 28.39
C ARG A 242 -3.58 19.16 27.78
N ALA A 243 -3.93 19.31 26.51
CA ALA A 243 -4.05 20.61 25.87
C ALA A 243 -5.16 21.48 26.50
N SER A 244 -6.27 20.88 26.94
CA SER A 244 -7.33 21.57 27.68
C SER A 244 -6.87 22.02 29.08
N GLN A 245 -6.17 21.14 29.80
CA GLN A 245 -5.57 21.47 31.10
C GLN A 245 -4.56 22.61 30.97
N PHE A 246 -3.65 22.54 29.99
CA PHE A 246 -2.66 23.57 29.72
C PHE A 246 -3.29 24.94 29.47
N ARG A 247 -4.32 25.00 28.61
CA ARG A 247 -5.09 26.24 28.38
C ARG A 247 -5.74 26.77 29.65
N THR A 248 -6.25 25.89 30.51
CA THR A 248 -6.85 26.29 31.80
C THR A 248 -5.81 26.88 32.75
N ILE A 249 -4.61 26.28 32.83
CA ILE A 249 -3.50 26.79 33.63
C ILE A 249 -3.03 28.15 33.10
N GLN A 250 -2.85 28.29 31.78
CA GLN A 250 -2.50 29.56 31.14
C GLN A 250 -3.51 30.67 31.44
N LYS A 251 -4.81 30.38 31.33
CA LYS A 251 -5.88 31.35 31.68
C LYS A 251 -5.76 31.80 33.15
N ARG A 252 -5.52 30.86 34.08
CA ARG A 252 -5.34 31.19 35.51
C ARG A 252 -4.11 32.05 35.76
N LEU A 253 -2.98 31.72 35.12
CA LEU A 253 -1.75 32.52 35.20
C LEU A 253 -1.96 33.94 34.65
N LEU A 254 -2.61 34.08 33.50
CA LEU A 254 -2.93 35.39 32.92
C LEU A 254 -3.81 36.24 33.84
N THR A 255 -4.82 35.65 34.48
CA THR A 255 -5.67 36.37 35.45
C THR A 255 -4.84 36.84 36.64
N ARG A 256 -3.93 36.00 37.17
CA ARG A 256 -3.06 36.40 38.29
C ARG A 256 -2.05 37.48 37.90
N PHE A 257 -1.45 37.42 36.70
CA PHE A 257 -0.52 38.45 36.24
C PHE A 257 -1.18 39.80 35.96
N LYS A 258 -2.50 39.83 35.70
CA LYS A 258 -3.28 41.07 35.55
C LYS A 258 -3.71 41.68 36.88
N ASP A 259 -3.60 40.95 37.99
CA ASP A 259 -3.98 41.46 39.31
C ASP A 259 -2.94 42.48 39.78
N LYS A 260 -3.40 43.63 40.28
CA LYS A 260 -2.53 44.72 40.77
C LYS A 260 -1.86 44.38 42.10
N THR A 261 -2.39 43.38 42.79
CA THR A 261 -1.86 42.89 44.08
C THR A 261 -1.09 41.59 43.86
N PRO A 262 0.22 41.54 44.12
CA PRO A 262 1.04 40.35 43.85
C PRO A 262 0.68 39.21 44.81
N ALA A 263 -0.10 38.24 44.32
CA ALA A 263 -0.38 36.99 45.02
C ALA A 263 0.62 35.89 44.61
N PRO A 264 1.07 35.01 45.52
CA PRO A 264 1.97 33.92 45.19
C PRO A 264 1.38 33.00 44.10
N LEU A 265 2.21 32.59 43.13
CA LEU A 265 1.79 31.73 42.02
C LEU A 265 1.48 30.28 42.42
N GLN A 266 1.73 29.89 43.68
CA GLN A 266 1.34 28.57 44.24
C GLN A 266 1.70 27.38 43.34
N ASN A 267 2.94 27.33 42.82
CA ASN A 267 3.46 26.26 41.94
C ASN A 267 2.75 26.12 40.59
N LEU A 268 1.94 27.11 40.16
CA LEU A 268 1.27 27.09 38.84
C LEU A 268 2.27 27.11 37.67
N ASP A 269 3.44 27.72 37.88
CA ASP A 269 4.59 27.71 36.98
C ASP A 269 5.16 26.29 36.80
N THR A 270 5.41 25.57 37.89
CA THR A 270 5.85 24.16 37.83
C THR A 270 4.81 23.27 37.16
N LEU A 271 3.52 23.49 37.46
CA LEU A 271 2.42 22.72 36.85
C LEU A 271 2.31 23.01 35.34
N LEU A 272 2.51 24.26 34.92
CA LEU A 272 2.51 24.65 33.52
C LEU A 272 3.64 23.93 32.77
N GLU A 273 4.86 23.96 33.32
CA GLU A 273 6.02 23.29 32.73
C GLU A 273 5.83 21.77 32.64
N GLY A 274 5.35 21.14 33.71
CA GLY A 274 5.04 19.71 33.72
C GLY A 274 4.00 19.32 32.66
N THR A 275 2.94 20.12 32.52
CA THR A 275 1.90 19.88 31.50
C THR A 275 2.42 20.11 30.09
N TYR A 276 3.29 21.11 29.89
CA TYR A 276 3.94 21.36 28.60
C TYR A 276 4.81 20.19 28.16
N ARG A 277 5.65 19.66 29.06
CA ARG A 277 6.48 18.47 28.79
C ARG A 277 5.62 17.25 28.44
N GLN A 278 4.48 17.06 29.12
CA GLN A 278 3.54 15.98 28.80
C GLN A 278 2.92 16.15 27.40
N ILE A 279 2.57 17.37 26.99
CA ILE A 279 2.05 17.63 25.65
C ILE A 279 3.09 17.29 24.58
N LEU A 280 4.36 17.67 24.78
CA LEU A 280 5.43 17.32 23.84
C LEU A 280 5.59 15.81 23.70
N ALA A 281 5.72 15.10 24.82
CA ALA A 281 5.84 13.64 24.80
C ALA A 281 4.63 12.94 24.16
N LEU A 282 3.42 13.46 24.36
CA LEU A 282 2.22 12.94 23.72
C LEU A 282 2.14 13.27 22.23
N ALA A 283 2.67 14.41 21.80
CA ALA A 283 2.74 14.77 20.39
C ALA A 283 3.68 13.80 19.64
N ASP A 284 4.88 13.55 20.18
CA ASP A 284 5.83 12.59 19.62
C ASP A 284 5.20 11.19 19.54
N ALA A 285 4.52 10.75 20.62
CA ALA A 285 3.83 9.47 20.64
C ALA A 285 2.69 9.36 19.61
N VAL A 286 1.97 10.47 19.34
CA VAL A 286 0.94 10.51 18.29
C VAL A 286 1.57 10.36 16.91
N ASP A 287 2.68 11.02 16.64
CA ASP A 287 3.37 10.94 15.33
C ASP A 287 3.96 9.55 15.07
N GLU A 288 4.60 8.95 16.08
CA GLU A 288 5.09 7.56 16.02
C GLU A 288 3.96 6.57 15.78
N ASN A 289 2.87 6.68 16.55
CA ASN A 289 1.73 5.79 16.41
C ASN A 289 0.99 5.99 15.08
N SER A 290 0.88 7.22 14.58
CA SER A 290 0.29 7.51 13.27
C SER A 290 1.09 6.87 12.14
N THR A 291 2.42 6.91 12.24
CA THR A 291 3.30 6.25 11.28
C THR A 291 3.13 4.72 11.34
N ALA A 292 3.07 4.13 12.53
CA ALA A 292 2.86 2.70 12.72
C ALA A 292 1.47 2.24 12.25
N GLU A 293 0.43 3.04 12.48
CA GLU A 293 -0.93 2.82 11.97
C GLU A 293 -0.95 2.80 10.44
N MET A 294 -0.30 3.78 9.79
CA MET A 294 -0.20 3.81 8.32
C MET A 294 0.52 2.57 7.76
N VAL A 295 1.64 2.17 8.38
CA VAL A 295 2.40 0.98 7.97
C VAL A 295 1.57 -0.29 8.16
N SER A 296 0.92 -0.45 9.31
CA SER A 296 0.07 -1.63 9.59
C SER A 296 -1.16 -1.69 8.71
N ALA A 297 -1.80 -0.55 8.39
CA ALA A 297 -2.93 -0.48 7.45
C ALA A 297 -2.52 -0.96 6.06
N ASN A 298 -1.36 -0.53 5.59
CA ASN A 298 -0.84 -0.95 4.29
C ASN A 298 -0.40 -2.43 4.30
N ASN A 299 0.20 -2.93 5.39
CA ASN A 299 0.51 -4.36 5.53
C ASN A 299 -0.77 -5.21 5.51
N LEU A 300 -1.83 -4.78 6.21
CA LEU A 300 -3.13 -5.42 6.18
C LEU A 300 -3.72 -5.39 4.77
N SER A 301 -3.64 -4.25 4.07
CA SER A 301 -4.06 -4.13 2.66
C SER A 301 -3.37 -5.17 1.77
N ALA A 302 -2.04 -5.30 1.87
CA ALA A 302 -1.28 -6.31 1.12
C ALA A 302 -1.68 -7.75 1.51
N GLY A 303 -1.90 -8.00 2.80
CA GLY A 303 -2.41 -9.28 3.30
C GLY A 303 -3.80 -9.62 2.75
N THR A 304 -4.71 -8.64 2.71
CA THR A 304 -6.07 -8.80 2.17
C THR A 304 -6.03 -9.05 0.66
N TYR A 305 -5.19 -8.33 -0.09
CA TYR A 305 -4.98 -8.59 -1.51
C TYR A 305 -4.46 -10.02 -1.75
N LEU A 306 -3.49 -10.47 -0.95
CA LEU A 306 -2.98 -11.84 -1.02
C LEU A 306 -4.08 -12.86 -0.74
N LEU A 307 -4.85 -12.68 0.33
CA LEU A 307 -5.96 -13.56 0.67
C LEU A 307 -7.00 -13.62 -0.45
N ASN A 308 -7.38 -12.48 -1.02
CA ASN A 308 -8.31 -12.41 -2.15
C ASN A 308 -7.77 -13.18 -3.37
N LEU A 309 -6.48 -13.01 -3.70
CA LEU A 309 -5.86 -13.76 -4.80
C LEU A 309 -5.84 -15.27 -4.52
N LEU A 310 -5.48 -15.70 -3.30
CA LEU A 310 -5.48 -17.11 -2.93
C LEU A 310 -6.88 -17.71 -3.03
N LEU A 311 -7.91 -17.00 -2.56
CA LEU A 311 -9.32 -17.39 -2.70
C LEU A 311 -9.71 -17.53 -4.17
N LYS A 312 -9.33 -16.55 -5.01
CA LYS A 312 -9.58 -16.60 -6.46
C LYS A 312 -9.00 -17.87 -7.09
N LEU A 313 -7.74 -18.19 -6.76
CA LEU A 313 -7.04 -19.37 -7.28
C LEU A 313 -7.55 -20.70 -6.69
N TRP A 314 -8.06 -20.67 -5.45
CA TRP A 314 -8.59 -21.84 -4.75
C TRP A 314 -9.92 -22.30 -5.36
N VAL A 315 -10.84 -21.36 -5.60
CA VAL A 315 -12.20 -21.66 -6.10
C VAL A 315 -12.29 -21.61 -7.63
N ASP A 316 -11.27 -21.08 -8.31
CA ASP A 316 -11.32 -20.75 -9.75
C ASP A 316 -12.38 -19.69 -10.08
N MET A 317 -12.44 -18.63 -9.26
CA MET A 317 -13.46 -17.59 -9.40
C MET A 317 -13.37 -16.84 -10.73
N ALA A 318 -14.53 -16.56 -11.33
CA ALA A 318 -14.64 -15.68 -12.48
C ALA A 318 -14.29 -14.23 -12.11
N GLU A 319 -13.94 -13.40 -13.10
CA GLU A 319 -13.57 -12.00 -12.84
C GLU A 319 -14.70 -11.17 -12.20
N GLU A 320 -15.96 -11.45 -12.53
CA GLU A 320 -17.10 -10.73 -11.92
C GLU A 320 -17.30 -11.13 -10.44
N GLU A 321 -17.18 -12.41 -10.12
CA GLU A 321 -17.23 -12.90 -8.73
C GLU A 321 -16.06 -12.33 -7.90
N PHE A 322 -14.89 -12.28 -8.52
CA PHE A 322 -13.71 -11.71 -7.89
C PHE A 322 -13.87 -10.21 -7.59
N LYS A 323 -14.51 -9.44 -8.48
CA LYS A 323 -14.85 -8.02 -8.17
C LYS A 323 -15.79 -7.92 -6.98
N VAL A 324 -16.79 -8.80 -6.87
CA VAL A 324 -17.70 -8.82 -5.71
C VAL A 324 -16.92 -9.16 -4.43
N LEU A 325 -16.00 -10.11 -4.48
CA LEU A 325 -15.11 -10.43 -3.36
C LEU A 325 -14.26 -9.22 -2.97
N GLU A 326 -13.61 -8.55 -3.92
CA GLU A 326 -12.80 -7.34 -3.65
C GLU A 326 -13.63 -6.19 -3.08
N THR A 327 -14.93 -6.09 -3.37
CA THR A 327 -15.79 -5.09 -2.72
C THR A 327 -16.24 -5.51 -1.31
N THR A 328 -16.42 -6.81 -1.08
CA THR A 328 -16.87 -7.36 0.21
C THR A 328 -15.73 -7.38 1.23
N LEU A 329 -14.59 -7.94 0.82
CA LEU A 329 -13.34 -7.99 1.54
C LEU A 329 -12.36 -7.00 0.92
N SER A 330 -12.65 -5.72 1.15
CA SER A 330 -11.90 -4.60 0.55
C SER A 330 -10.45 -4.61 1.00
N PRO A 331 -9.49 -4.66 0.06
CA PRO A 331 -8.08 -4.54 0.36
C PRO A 331 -7.64 -3.08 0.55
N VAL A 332 -8.54 -2.09 0.40
CA VAL A 332 -8.22 -0.68 0.63
C VAL A 332 -8.43 -0.37 2.10
N VAL A 333 -7.35 -0.40 2.89
CA VAL A 333 -7.37 -0.01 4.31
C VAL A 333 -6.91 1.43 4.45
N ASN A 334 -7.83 2.34 4.79
CA ASN A 334 -7.51 3.76 4.94
C ASN A 334 -7.17 4.05 6.40
N ALA A 335 -6.07 4.78 6.62
CA ALA A 335 -5.69 5.30 7.94
C ALA A 335 -6.46 6.60 8.33
N SER A 336 -7.48 7.00 7.56
CA SER A 336 -8.19 8.27 7.79
C SER A 336 -9.20 8.17 8.94
N GLU A 337 -9.17 9.18 9.83
CA GLU A 337 -9.98 9.28 11.05
C GLU A 337 -11.51 9.16 10.83
N GLU A 338 -12.02 9.49 9.64
CA GLU A 338 -13.46 9.47 9.34
C GLU A 338 -14.00 8.07 8.98
N GLN A 339 -13.16 7.09 8.66
CA GLN A 339 -13.58 5.73 8.35
C GLN A 339 -13.39 4.80 9.55
N GLN A 340 -14.03 5.12 10.68
CA GLN A 340 -13.97 4.36 11.94
C GLN A 340 -14.40 2.87 11.82
N ASN A 341 -14.94 2.45 10.68
CA ASN A 341 -15.76 1.25 10.57
C ASN A 341 -15.33 0.24 9.50
N GLN A 342 -14.08 0.15 9.05
CA GLN A 342 -13.73 -0.85 8.01
C GLN A 342 -14.00 -2.31 8.43
N ILE A 343 -13.69 -2.71 9.66
CA ILE A 343 -14.04 -4.05 10.18
C ILE A 343 -15.57 -4.24 10.22
N TYR A 344 -16.31 -3.18 10.57
CA TYR A 344 -17.77 -3.19 10.60
C TYR A 344 -18.38 -3.21 9.18
N ILE A 345 -17.76 -2.54 8.21
CA ILE A 345 -18.14 -2.58 6.79
C ILE A 345 -17.88 -3.97 6.24
N ILE A 346 -16.73 -4.59 6.54
CA ILE A 346 -16.45 -5.96 6.12
C ILE A 346 -17.46 -6.92 6.75
N SER A 347 -17.77 -6.81 8.05
CA SER A 347 -18.77 -7.67 8.70
C SER A 347 -20.20 -7.44 8.20
N LEU A 348 -20.58 -6.20 7.90
CA LEU A 348 -21.84 -5.82 7.26
C LEU A 348 -21.94 -6.36 5.83
N SER A 349 -20.86 -6.26 5.06
CA SER A 349 -20.79 -6.78 3.69
C SER A 349 -20.88 -8.30 3.69
N PHE A 350 -20.16 -9.01 4.57
CA PHE A 350 -20.30 -10.47 4.69
C PHE A 350 -21.69 -10.90 5.14
N THR A 351 -22.34 -10.15 6.04
CA THR A 351 -23.73 -10.44 6.44
C THR A 351 -24.72 -10.18 5.30
N HIS A 352 -24.57 -9.08 4.55
CA HIS A 352 -25.40 -8.81 3.37
C HIS A 352 -25.18 -9.81 2.23
N THR A 353 -23.94 -10.19 1.93
CA THR A 353 -23.63 -11.18 0.89
C THR A 353 -24.17 -12.56 1.27
N LYS A 354 -24.10 -12.97 2.55
CA LYS A 354 -24.78 -14.19 3.02
C LYS A 354 -26.30 -14.11 2.86
N VAL A 355 -26.93 -12.96 3.12
CA VAL A 355 -28.38 -12.78 2.94
C VAL A 355 -28.77 -12.80 1.47
N ALA A 356 -28.01 -12.17 0.58
CA ALA A 356 -28.27 -12.17 -0.87
C ALA A 356 -28.19 -13.59 -1.47
N ILE A 357 -27.17 -14.37 -1.10
CA ILE A 357 -27.02 -15.76 -1.57
C ILE A 357 -28.17 -16.66 -1.07
N VAL A 358 -28.67 -16.42 0.16
CA VAL A 358 -29.82 -17.17 0.72
C VAL A 358 -31.16 -16.74 0.10
N CYS A 359 -31.27 -15.50 -0.40
CA CYS A 359 -32.47 -15.02 -1.10
C CYS A 359 -32.57 -15.52 -2.54
N ASP A 360 -31.44 -15.71 -3.24
CA ASP A 360 -31.41 -16.25 -4.62
C ASP A 360 -31.53 -17.79 -4.69
N SER A 361 -31.51 -18.48 -3.55
CA SER A 361 -31.61 -19.95 -3.46
C SER A 361 -33.00 -20.45 -2.99
N LYS A 362 -34.07 -19.68 -3.27
CA LYS A 362 -35.47 -20.11 -3.05
C LYS A 362 -36.32 -20.07 -4.30
#